data_AF-A0A4R3NJY6-F1
#
_entry.id   AF-A0A4R3NJY6-F1
#
_cell.length_a   1.000
_cell.length_b   1.000
_cell.length_c   1.000
_cell.angle_alpha   90.00
_cell.angle_beta   90.00
_cell.angle_gamma   90.00
#
_symmetry.space_group_name_H-M   'P 1'
#
loop_
_entity.id
_entity.type
_entity.pdbx_description
1 polymer ?
#
loop_
_entity_poly.entity_id
_entity_poly.type
_entity_poly.pdbx_seq_one_letter_code
_entity_poly.pdbx_strand_id
1 'polypeptide(L)'
;MTIPTNAGELRRLIGAVEAQKAGIPSIEIDNYELSSQAHRLAGMAALAHLVSAEGAKVNDGTERTIFSLAGIKASSTSGTPAVLSNWIAAAKLKLKMENRNV
;
A
#
# COMPACT_ATOMS: atom_id res chain seq x y z
N MET A 1 0.45 14.27 -15.09
CA MET A 1 -0.96 14.70 -15.00
C MET A 1 -1.56 13.98 -13.80
N THR A 2 -1.86 14.69 -12.72
CA THR A 2 -2.44 14.09 -11.50
C THR A 2 -3.96 14.25 -11.60
N ILE A 3 -4.66 13.18 -11.94
CA ILE A 3 -6.13 13.20 -11.99
C ILE A 3 -6.62 13.46 -10.55
N PRO A 4 -7.49 14.45 -10.30
CA PRO A 4 -8.08 14.62 -8.98
C PRO A 4 -8.91 13.38 -8.66
N THR A 5 -8.41 12.57 -7.73
CA THR A 5 -9.09 11.36 -7.28
C THR A 5 -10.36 11.78 -6.57
N ASN A 6 -11.52 11.59 -7.21
CA ASN A 6 -12.79 11.82 -6.55
C ASN A 6 -13.00 10.79 -5.42
N ALA A 7 -13.88 11.08 -4.47
CA ALA A 7 -14.10 10.21 -3.31
C ALA A 7 -14.50 8.76 -3.67
N GLY A 8 -15.16 8.54 -4.82
CA GLY A 8 -15.48 7.19 -5.31
C GLY A 8 -14.23 6.42 -5.75
N GLU A 9 -13.37 7.06 -6.54
CA GLU A 9 -12.10 6.48 -6.97
C GLU A 9 -11.17 6.20 -5.78
N LEU A 10 -11.11 7.11 -4.81
CA LEU A 10 -10.27 6.91 -3.63
C LEU A 10 -10.75 5.72 -2.77
N ARG A 11 -12.06 5.47 -2.69
CA ARG A 11 -12.61 4.25 -2.06
C ARG A 11 -12.24 2.99 -2.83
N ARG A 12 -12.31 3.00 -4.18
CA ARG A 12 -11.87 1.86 -5.01
C ARG A 12 -10.40 1.54 -4.75
N LEU A 13 -9.55 2.56 -4.74
CA LEU A 13 -8.11 2.41 -4.53
C LEU A 13 -7.79 1.87 -3.14
N ILE A 14 -8.51 2.29 -2.10
CA ILE A 14 -8.39 1.70 -0.76
C ILE A 14 -8.68 0.19 -0.82
N GLY A 15 -9.78 -0.21 -1.47
CA GLY A 15 -10.12 -1.62 -1.63
C GLY A 15 -9.05 -2.42 -2.38
N ALA A 16 -8.49 -1.86 -3.46
CA ALA A 16 -7.40 -2.48 -4.21
C ALA A 16 -6.14 -2.68 -3.35
N VAL A 17 -5.74 -1.66 -2.59
CA VAL A 17 -4.57 -1.75 -1.70
C VAL A 17 -4.83 -2.71 -0.53
N GLU A 18 -6.05 -2.74 0.02
CA GLU A 18 -6.44 -3.69 1.07
C GLU A 18 -6.39 -5.13 0.58
N ALA A 19 -6.89 -5.41 -0.63
CA ALA A 19 -6.85 -6.74 -1.23
C ALA A 19 -5.40 -7.22 -1.45
N GLN A 20 -4.53 -6.36 -1.99
CA GLN A 20 -3.13 -6.69 -2.21
C GLN A 20 -2.37 -6.91 -0.88
N LYS A 21 -2.66 -6.09 0.13
CA LYS A 21 -2.08 -6.29 1.47
C LYS A 21 -2.54 -7.60 2.11
N ALA A 22 -3.81 -7.97 1.96
CA ALA A 22 -4.36 -9.21 2.53
C ALA A 22 -3.75 -10.48 1.91
N GLY A 23 -3.21 -10.38 0.68
CA GLY A 23 -2.49 -11.47 0.02
C GLY A 23 -1.05 -11.69 0.53
N ILE A 24 -0.54 -10.85 1.44
CA ILE A 24 0.82 -11.00 1.99
C ILE A 24 0.75 -11.93 3.21
N PRO A 25 1.39 -13.13 3.19
CA PRO A 25 1.37 -14.05 4.31
C PRO A 25 2.13 -13.47 5.51
N SER A 26 1.72 -13.84 6.73
CA SER A 26 2.46 -13.47 7.94
C SER A 26 3.79 -14.21 8.04
N ILE A 27 4.75 -13.65 8.77
CA ILE A 27 5.99 -14.33 9.12
C ILE A 27 5.72 -15.29 10.29
N GLU A 28 6.13 -16.53 10.14
CA GLU A 28 5.97 -17.59 11.15
C GLU A 28 7.32 -17.78 11.86
N ILE A 29 7.32 -17.72 13.20
CA ILE A 29 8.56 -17.82 13.99
C ILE A 29 9.20 -19.20 13.83
N ASP A 30 8.39 -20.25 13.83
CA ASP A 30 8.84 -21.65 13.74
C ASP A 30 9.45 -22.00 12.37
N ASN A 31 9.18 -21.18 11.36
CA ASN A 31 9.69 -21.33 10.00
C ASN A 31 10.16 -19.98 9.43
N TYR A 32 10.93 -19.24 10.24
CA TYR A 32 11.25 -17.84 9.96
C TYR A 32 11.88 -17.61 8.59
N GLU A 33 12.85 -18.44 8.19
CA GLU A 33 13.60 -18.22 6.94
C GLU A 33 12.69 -18.35 5.71
N LEU A 34 11.94 -19.45 5.59
CA LEU A 34 11.02 -19.66 4.47
C LEU A 34 9.84 -18.68 4.51
N SER A 35 9.23 -18.45 5.68
CA SER A 35 8.08 -17.55 5.80
C SER A 35 8.45 -16.08 5.57
N SER A 36 9.63 -15.63 6.01
CA SER A 36 10.13 -14.28 5.72
C SER A 36 10.45 -14.08 4.24
N GLN A 37 10.98 -15.09 3.56
CA GLN A 37 11.19 -15.05 2.12
C GLN A 37 9.86 -14.97 1.36
N ALA A 38 8.89 -15.83 1.71
CA ALA A 38 7.56 -15.82 1.12
C ALA A 38 6.84 -14.48 1.35
N HIS A 39 6.93 -13.95 2.57
CA HIS A 39 6.42 -12.62 2.94
C HIS A 39 7.00 -11.52 2.05
N ARG A 40 8.33 -11.50 1.88
CA ARG A 40 9.02 -10.51 1.05
C ARG A 40 8.59 -10.61 -0.42
N LEU A 41 8.56 -11.82 -0.98
CA LEU A 41 8.17 -12.05 -2.38
C LEU A 41 6.72 -11.63 -2.64
N ALA A 42 5.79 -12.00 -1.75
CA ALA A 42 4.40 -11.59 -1.84
C ALA A 42 4.24 -10.05 -1.73
N GLY A 43 5.01 -9.41 -0.84
CA GLY A 43 5.04 -7.95 -0.74
C GLY A 43 5.52 -7.27 -2.02
N MET A 44 6.60 -7.78 -2.64
CA MET A 44 7.09 -7.26 -3.92
C MET A 44 6.07 -7.46 -5.04
N ALA A 45 5.42 -8.62 -5.10
CA ALA A 45 4.37 -8.90 -6.08
C ALA A 45 3.16 -7.98 -5.92
N ALA A 46 2.72 -7.73 -4.68
CA ALA A 46 1.65 -6.79 -4.37
C ALA A 46 1.97 -5.36 -4.84
N LEU A 47 3.20 -4.88 -4.58
CA LEU A 47 3.65 -3.58 -5.05
C LEU A 47 3.72 -3.50 -6.57
N ALA A 48 4.27 -4.52 -7.23
CA ALA A 48 4.34 -4.58 -8.69
C ALA A 48 2.94 -4.55 -9.33
N HIS A 49 1.97 -5.26 -8.75
CA HIS A 49 0.59 -5.23 -9.20
C HIS A 49 -0.03 -3.84 -9.06
N LEU A 50 0.17 -3.15 -7.94
CA LEU A 50 -0.35 -1.79 -7.74
C LEU A 50 0.30 -0.77 -8.69
N VAL A 51 1.57 -0.96 -9.03
CA VAL A 51 2.25 -0.14 -10.04
C VAL A 51 1.62 -0.35 -11.41
N SER A 52 1.43 -1.60 -11.84
CA SER A 52 0.92 -1.91 -13.18
C SER A 52 -0.57 -1.63 -13.35
N ALA A 53 -1.39 -1.99 -12.37
CA ALA A 53 -2.84 -1.87 -12.45
C ALA A 53 -3.35 -0.47 -12.09
N GLU A 54 -2.74 0.18 -11.11
CA GLU A 54 -3.25 1.42 -10.52
C GLU A 54 -2.34 2.63 -10.74
N GLY A 55 -1.19 2.44 -11.39
CA GLY A 55 -0.22 3.52 -11.64
C GLY A 55 0.48 4.01 -10.37
N ALA A 56 0.65 3.14 -9.37
CA ALA A 56 1.40 3.47 -8.17
C ALA A 56 2.87 3.75 -8.48
N LYS A 57 3.53 4.49 -7.58
CA LYS A 57 4.97 4.74 -7.58
C LYS A 57 5.57 4.15 -6.33
N VAL A 58 6.63 3.37 -6.51
CA VAL A 58 7.31 2.68 -5.43
C VAL A 58 8.78 3.05 -5.47
N ASN A 59 9.34 3.35 -4.31
CA ASN A 59 10.79 3.37 -4.10
C ASN A 59 11.05 2.45 -2.91
N ASP A 60 11.59 1.26 -3.20
CA ASP A 60 11.94 0.27 -2.19
C ASP A 60 13.45 0.29 -1.97
N GLY A 61 13.88 1.03 -0.94
CA GLY A 61 15.27 1.13 -0.54
C GLY A 61 15.59 0.24 0.65
N THR A 62 16.88 -0.01 0.88
CA THR A 62 17.38 -0.85 1.98
C THR A 62 16.91 -0.41 3.37
N GLU A 63 16.65 0.90 3.55
CA GLU A 63 16.26 1.46 4.84
C GLU A 63 14.75 1.74 4.97
N ARG A 64 14.05 1.89 3.84
CA ARG A 64 12.67 2.38 3.81
C ARG A 64 12.00 2.08 2.48
N THR A 65 10.78 1.60 2.56
CA THR A 65 9.86 1.53 1.43
C THR A 65 9.00 2.79 1.40
N ILE A 66 8.90 3.41 0.23
CA ILE A 66 8.05 4.58 -0.05
C ILE A 66 7.04 4.18 -1.11
N PHE A 67 5.76 4.44 -0.83
CA PHE A 67 4.64 4.13 -1.71
C PHE A 67 3.84 5.40 -1.99
N SER A 68 3.52 5.68 -3.24
CA SER A 68 2.65 6.78 -3.63
C SER A 68 1.63 6.37 -4.68
N LEU A 69 0.39 6.75 -4.46
CA LEU A 69 -0.74 6.44 -5.33
C LEU A 69 -1.81 7.52 -5.13
N ALA A 70 -2.45 7.97 -6.20
CA ALA A 70 -3.51 8.99 -6.15
C ALA A 70 -3.11 10.29 -5.39
N GLY A 71 -1.84 10.70 -5.54
CA GLY A 71 -1.30 11.88 -4.87
C GLY A 71 -1.10 11.74 -3.35
N ILE A 72 -1.36 10.57 -2.79
CA ILE A 72 -1.07 10.24 -1.39
C ILE A 72 0.27 9.52 -1.34
N LYS A 73 1.11 9.87 -0.37
CA LYS A 73 2.44 9.27 -0.16
C LYS A 73 2.52 8.70 1.26
N ALA A 74 3.07 7.50 1.38
CA ALA A 74 3.37 6.84 2.64
C ALA A 74 4.78 6.27 2.62
N SER A 75 5.35 6.05 3.80
CA SER A 75 6.62 5.33 3.95
C SER A 75 6.63 4.45 5.18
N SER A 76 7.46 3.41 5.17
CA SER A 76 7.72 2.57 6.33
C SER A 76 9.12 1.98 6.28
N THR A 77 9.73 1.78 7.45
CA THR A 77 10.96 1.00 7.62
C THR A 77 10.66 -0.48 7.94
N SER A 78 9.42 -0.81 8.29
CA SER A 78 8.96 -2.17 8.62
C SER A 78 8.50 -2.96 7.40
N GLY A 79 8.90 -2.54 6.20
CA GLY A 79 8.59 -3.22 4.94
C GLY A 79 7.21 -2.94 4.34
N THR A 80 6.87 -3.73 3.33
CA THR A 80 5.72 -3.53 2.44
C THR A 80 4.36 -3.49 3.17
N PRO A 81 3.97 -4.45 4.04
CA PRO A 81 2.64 -4.42 4.64
C PRO A 81 2.40 -3.15 5.47
N ALA A 82 3.44 -2.66 6.13
CA ALA A 82 3.37 -1.45 6.93
C ALA A 82 3.21 -0.20 6.06
N VAL A 83 3.94 -0.08 4.93
CA VAL A 83 3.76 1.09 4.05
C VAL A 83 2.37 1.10 3.40
N LEU A 84 1.83 -0.06 3.03
CA LEU A 84 0.46 -0.16 2.51
C LEU A 84 -0.57 0.23 3.58
N SER A 85 -0.37 -0.19 4.83
CA SER A 85 -1.23 0.20 5.96
C SER A 85 -1.21 1.71 6.21
N ASN A 86 -0.02 2.32 6.18
CA ASN A 86 0.16 3.76 6.33
C ASN A 86 -0.56 4.52 5.22
N TRP A 87 -0.47 4.04 3.98
CA TRP A 87 -1.19 4.64 2.85
C TRP A 87 -2.72 4.53 3.00
N ILE A 88 -3.23 3.35 3.39
CA ILE A 88 -4.67 3.14 3.64
C ILE A 88 -5.18 4.10 4.72
N ALA A 89 -4.43 4.26 5.82
CA ALA A 89 -4.80 5.18 6.90
C ALA A 89 -4.87 6.63 6.40
N ALA A 90 -3.88 7.08 5.62
CA ALA A 90 -3.86 8.41 5.01
C ALA A 90 -5.02 8.62 4.02
N ALA A 91 -5.34 7.62 3.19
CA ALA A 91 -6.46 7.66 2.25
C ALA A 91 -7.81 7.75 2.96
N LYS A 92 -8.02 6.95 4.02
CA LYS A 92 -9.22 7.02 4.86
C LYS A 92 -9.37 8.37 5.55
N LEU A 93 -8.27 8.96 6.01
CA LEU A 93 -8.28 10.30 6.61
C LEU A 93 -8.70 11.37 5.59
N LYS A 94 -8.15 11.31 4.37
CA LYS A 94 -8.50 12.23 3.28
C LYS A 94 -9.98 12.13 2.91
N LEU A 95 -10.53 10.93 2.77
CA LEU A 95 -11.97 10.72 2.53
C LEU A 95 -12.85 11.33 3.64
N LYS A 96 -12.45 11.17 4.91
CA LYS A 96 -13.19 11.77 6.03
C LYS A 96 -13.17 13.29 5.98
N MET A 97 -12.06 13.89 5.56
CA MET A 97 -11.94 15.35 5.43
C MET A 97 -12.79 15.88 4.26
N GLU A 98 -12.78 15.19 3.12
CA GLU A 98 -13.61 15.57 1.95
C GLU A 98 -15.10 15.50 2.27
N ASN A 99 -15.55 14.46 2.99
CA ASN A 99 -16.94 14.32 3.41
C ASN A 99 -17.41 15.35 4.47
N ARG A 100 -16.51 16.04 5.17
CA ARG A 100 -16.85 17.07 6.17
C ARG A 100 -17.01 18.47 5.58
N ASN A 101 -16.56 18.66 4.34
CA ASN A 101 -16.59 19.94 3.63
C ASN A 101 -17.75 20.02 2.62
N VAL A 102 -18.69 19.07 2.68
CA VAL A 102 -19.95 19.01 1.92
C VAL A 102 -21.10 19.14 2.91
#